data_AF-A0A2D3W963-F1
#
_entry.id   AF-A0A2D3W963-F1
#
_cell.length_a   1.000
_cell.length_b   1.000
_cell.length_c   1.000
_cell.angle_alpha   90.00
_cell.angle_beta   90.00
_cell.angle_gamma   90.00
#
_symmetry.space_group_name_H-M   'P 1'
#
loop_
_entity.id
_entity.type
_entity.pdbx_description
1 polymer ?
#
loop_
_entity_poly.entity_id
_entity_poly.type
_entity_poly.pdbx_seq_one_letter_code
_entity_poly.pdbx_strand_id
1 'polypeptide(L)'
;MNYERLKRDCFWDLDISKEQIETILQGQDKRKKTMLFEKILLNSTALFKDLEMFNKEDLKELLETYKIPQFNIDYAFRRKNIAEVYFFDKPLLIDELKWIV
;
A
#
# COMPACT_ATOMS: atom_id res chain seq x y z
N MET A 1 7.61 13.31 -5.23
CA MET A 1 7.74 12.02 -4.52
C MET A 1 8.95 12.08 -3.60
N ASN A 2 8.82 11.67 -2.34
CA ASN A 2 9.92 11.74 -1.36
C ASN A 2 10.49 10.32 -1.12
N TYR A 3 11.48 9.95 -1.93
CA TYR A 3 12.11 8.63 -1.91
C TYR A 3 12.89 8.37 -0.63
N GLU A 4 13.52 9.39 -0.05
CA GLU A 4 14.23 9.27 1.23
C GLU A 4 13.28 8.84 2.35
N ARG A 5 12.08 9.45 2.40
CA ARG A 5 11.03 9.04 3.34
C ARG A 5 10.56 7.61 3.06
N LEU A 6 10.29 7.27 1.79
CA LEU A 6 9.82 5.94 1.42
C LEU A 6 10.84 4.86 1.82
N LYS A 7 12.13 5.08 1.55
CA LYS A 7 13.21 4.18 1.94
C LYS A 7 13.28 4.02 3.45
N ARG A 8 13.28 5.13 4.18
CA ARG A 8 13.32 5.13 5.66
C ARG A 8 12.12 4.45 6.29
N ASP A 9 10.90 4.75 5.82
CA ASP A 9 9.68 4.26 6.46
C ASP A 9 9.39 2.81 6.05
N CYS A 10 9.52 2.48 4.76
CA CYS A 10 9.04 1.21 4.21
C CYS A 10 10.14 0.18 3.95
N PHE A 11 11.39 0.61 3.76
CA PHE A 11 12.50 -0.24 3.33
C PHE A 11 13.74 -0.07 4.22
N TRP A 12 13.54 0.22 5.51
CA TRP A 12 14.63 0.37 6.48
C TRP A 12 15.52 -0.88 6.59
N ASP A 13 14.99 -2.04 6.22
CA ASP A 13 15.65 -3.35 6.24
C ASP A 13 16.23 -3.79 4.89
N LEU A 14 16.08 -3.00 3.83
CA LEU A 14 16.48 -3.37 2.47
C LEU A 14 17.24 -2.24 1.78
N ASP A 15 18.37 -2.57 1.14
CA ASP A 15 19.06 -1.61 0.27
C ASP A 15 18.39 -1.58 -1.11
N ILE A 16 17.30 -0.83 -1.18
CA ILE A 16 16.59 -0.56 -2.43
C ILE A 16 16.90 0.85 -2.93
N SER A 17 17.19 0.98 -4.22
CA SER A 17 17.39 2.26 -4.89
C SER A 17 16.08 2.81 -5.47
N LYS A 18 16.08 4.11 -5.76
CA LYS A 18 14.97 4.77 -6.46
C LYS A 18 14.68 4.10 -7.82
N GLU A 19 15.72 3.83 -8.58
CA GLU A 19 15.64 3.26 -9.93
C GLU A 19 15.06 1.84 -9.89
N GLN A 20 15.39 1.07 -8.85
CA GLN A 20 14.79 -0.24 -8.63
C GLN A 20 13.30 -0.15 -8.34
N ILE A 21 12.86 0.80 -7.52
CA ILE A 21 11.43 1.05 -7.25
C ILE A 21 10.71 1.42 -8.54
N GLU A 22 11.25 2.35 -9.32
CA GLU A 22 10.68 2.76 -10.61
C GLU A 22 10.59 1.58 -11.59
N THR A 23 11.62 0.74 -11.64
CA THR A 23 11.64 -0.49 -12.46
C THR A 23 10.55 -1.47 -12.02
N ILE A 24 10.29 -1.61 -10.71
CA ILE A 24 9.23 -2.48 -10.20
C ILE A 24 7.84 -1.94 -10.58
N LEU A 25 7.63 -0.63 -10.43
CA LEU A 25 6.36 0.03 -10.75
C LEU A 25 6.02 -0.10 -12.24
N GLN A 26 7.01 0.09 -13.13
CA GLN A 26 6.82 0.03 -14.58
C GLN A 26 6.86 -1.41 -15.13
N GLY A 27 7.46 -2.34 -14.39
CA GLY A 27 7.63 -3.73 -14.80
C GLY A 27 6.34 -4.54 -14.76
N GLN A 28 6.46 -5.81 -15.16
CA GLN A 28 5.36 -6.79 -15.16
C GLN A 28 5.54 -7.89 -14.09
N ASP A 29 6.60 -7.79 -13.28
CA ASP A 29 6.90 -8.75 -12.21
C ASP A 29 5.93 -8.54 -11.04
N LYS A 30 4.84 -9.32 -11.05
CA LYS A 30 3.78 -9.26 -10.03
C LYS A 30 4.33 -9.49 -8.63
N ARG A 31 5.29 -10.40 -8.46
CA ARG A 31 5.85 -10.72 -7.13
C ARG A 31 6.57 -9.52 -6.53
N LYS A 32 7.36 -8.80 -7.34
CA LYS A 32 8.03 -7.57 -6.89
C LYS A 32 7.04 -6.44 -6.60
N LYS A 33 5.99 -6.29 -7.42
CA LYS A 33 4.93 -5.32 -7.15
C LYS A 33 4.21 -5.61 -5.84
N THR A 34 3.84 -6.86 -5.60
CA THR A 34 3.23 -7.28 -4.33
C THR A 34 4.13 -6.95 -3.15
N MET A 35 5.43 -7.29 -3.21
CA MET A 35 6.37 -6.94 -2.13
C MET A 35 6.45 -5.42 -1.88
N LEU A 36 6.58 -4.62 -2.94
CA LEU A 36 6.63 -3.15 -2.85
C LEU A 36 5.33 -2.60 -2.23
N PHE A 37 4.19 -3.09 -2.70
CA PHE A 37 2.87 -2.73 -2.21
C PHE A 37 2.70 -3.07 -0.73
N GLU A 38 3.04 -4.28 -0.30
CA GLU A 38 2.88 -4.71 1.09
C GLU A 38 3.74 -3.87 2.05
N LYS A 39 4.99 -3.58 1.67
CA LYS A 39 5.87 -2.70 2.45
C LYS A 39 5.27 -1.30 2.57
N ILE A 40 4.74 -0.72 1.49
CA ILE A 40 4.07 0.59 1.52
C ILE A 40 2.80 0.55 2.36
N LEU A 41 1.94 -0.44 2.09
CA LEU A 41 0.63 -0.59 2.73
C LEU A 41 0.81 -0.65 4.24
N LEU A 42 1.79 -1.39 4.75
CA LEU A 42 1.96 -1.58 6.18
C LEU A 42 2.80 -0.49 6.85
N ASN A 43 3.79 0.08 6.18
CA ASN A 43 4.79 0.91 6.86
C ASN A 43 4.72 2.40 6.51
N SER A 44 4.09 2.77 5.39
CA SER A 44 4.13 4.17 4.94
C SER A 44 3.43 5.13 5.91
N THR A 45 4.09 6.25 6.21
CA THR A 45 3.48 7.38 6.94
C THR A 45 2.66 8.32 6.05
N ALA A 46 2.75 8.18 4.71
CA ALA A 46 1.96 8.95 3.74
C ALA A 46 1.30 7.99 2.75
N LEU A 47 0.53 7.05 3.30
CA LEU A 47 -0.04 5.88 2.63
C LEU A 47 -0.62 6.17 1.25
N PHE A 48 -1.57 7.10 1.14
CA PHE A 48 -2.25 7.38 -0.12
C PHE A 48 -1.29 7.90 -1.19
N LYS A 49 -0.42 8.84 -0.83
CA LYS A 49 0.56 9.41 -1.75
C LYS A 49 1.53 8.37 -2.29
N ASP A 50 1.87 7.35 -1.50
CA ASP A 50 2.75 6.28 -1.95
C ASP A 50 1.99 5.21 -2.74
N LEU A 51 0.73 4.93 -2.43
CA LEU A 51 -0.09 4.02 -3.22
C LEU A 51 -0.45 4.60 -4.60
N GLU A 52 -0.54 5.93 -4.74
CA GLU A 52 -0.70 6.62 -6.03
C GLU A 52 0.45 6.34 -7.03
N MET A 53 1.57 5.76 -6.59
CA MET A 53 2.65 5.36 -7.49
C MET A 53 2.29 4.18 -8.39
N PHE A 54 1.35 3.33 -7.95
CA PHE A 54 0.84 2.23 -8.77
C PHE A 54 -0.19 2.77 -9.75
N ASN A 55 -0.24 2.24 -10.97
CA ASN A 55 -1.39 2.51 -11.83
C ASN A 55 -2.67 1.91 -11.20
N LYS A 56 -3.82 2.41 -11.65
CA LYS A 56 -5.11 2.11 -11.02
C LYS A 56 -5.45 0.62 -11.08
N GLU A 57 -5.14 -0.03 -12.20
CA GLU A 57 -5.40 -1.45 -12.45
C GLU A 57 -4.54 -2.34 -11.54
N ASP A 58 -3.24 -2.06 -11.45
CA ASP A 58 -2.31 -2.76 -10.56
C ASP A 58 -2.73 -2.59 -9.10
N LEU A 59 -3.03 -1.35 -8.68
CA LEU A 59 -3.41 -1.08 -7.29
C LEU A 59 -4.69 -1.83 -6.91
N LYS A 60 -5.65 -1.90 -7.84
CA LYS A 60 -6.88 -2.67 -7.65
C LYS A 60 -6.58 -4.16 -7.47
N GLU A 61 -5.80 -4.76 -8.37
CA GLU A 61 -5.41 -6.17 -8.29
C GLU A 61 -4.67 -6.46 -6.97
N LEU A 62 -3.74 -5.59 -6.58
CA LEU A 62 -2.95 -5.73 -5.36
C LEU A 62 -3.82 -5.69 -4.10
N LEU A 63 -4.76 -4.74 -3.99
CA LEU A 63 -5.68 -4.68 -2.86
C LEU A 63 -6.62 -5.89 -2.81
N GLU A 64 -7.16 -6.32 -3.95
CA GLU A 64 -8.09 -7.46 -4.02
C GLU A 64 -7.41 -8.78 -3.64
N THR A 65 -6.18 -8.98 -4.11
CA THR A 65 -5.41 -10.21 -3.86
C THR A 65 -4.68 -10.21 -2.52
N TYR A 66 -4.50 -9.06 -1.87
CA TYR A 66 -3.81 -8.97 -0.59
C TYR A 66 -4.53 -9.73 0.51
N LYS A 67 -3.83 -10.72 1.07
CA LYS A 67 -4.26 -11.52 2.22
C LYS A 67 -3.78 -10.84 3.49
N ILE A 68 -4.74 -10.54 4.37
CA ILE A 68 -4.42 -9.92 5.66
C ILE A 68 -3.58 -10.91 6.48
N PRO A 69 -2.39 -10.51 6.96
CA PRO A 69 -1.54 -11.37 7.77
C PRO A 69 -2.19 -11.66 9.13
N GLN A 70 -1.82 -12.80 9.73
CA GLN A 70 -2.28 -13.15 11.08
C GLN A 70 -1.69 -12.20 12.14
N PHE A 71 -0.45 -11.77 11.95
CA PHE A 71 0.18 -10.79 12.82
C PHE A 71 -0.33 -9.38 12.51
N ASN A 72 -0.73 -8.65 13.55
CA ASN A 72 -1.23 -7.27 13.46
C ASN A 72 -2.43 -7.13 12.50
N ILE A 73 -3.35 -8.09 12.58
CA ILE A 73 -4.52 -8.24 11.69
C ILE A 73 -5.36 -6.96 11.61
N ASP A 74 -5.65 -6.33 12.75
CA ASP A 74 -6.49 -5.12 12.82
C ASP A 74 -5.83 -3.94 12.10
N TYR A 75 -4.53 -3.75 12.31
CA TYR A 75 -3.79 -2.67 11.65
C TYR A 75 -3.74 -2.87 10.14
N ALA A 76 -3.43 -4.08 9.67
CA ALA A 76 -3.38 -4.39 8.25
C ALA A 76 -4.78 -4.28 7.60
N PHE A 77 -5.81 -4.77 8.27
CA PHE A 77 -7.21 -4.62 7.83
C PHE A 77 -7.60 -3.16 7.68
N ARG A 78 -7.34 -2.33 8.70
CA ARG A 78 -7.70 -0.91 8.68
C ARG A 78 -7.04 -0.19 7.52
N ARG A 79 -5.74 -0.40 7.32
CA ARG A 79 -4.98 0.25 6.25
C ARG A 79 -5.43 -0.20 4.86
N LYS A 80 -5.73 -1.48 4.69
CA LYS A 80 -6.35 -2.01 3.48
C LYS A 80 -7.69 -1.34 3.21
N ASN A 81 -8.62 -1.38 4.16
CA ASN A 81 -9.98 -0.86 3.96
C ASN A 81 -9.98 0.65 3.67
N ILE A 82 -9.17 1.44 4.38
CA ILE A 82 -9.03 2.87 4.11
C ILE A 82 -8.50 3.14 2.69
N ALA A 83 -7.52 2.36 2.22
CA ALA A 83 -7.03 2.47 0.84
C ALA A 83 -8.12 2.09 -0.19
N GLU A 84 -8.87 1.02 0.07
CA GLU A 84 -9.99 0.62 -0.80
C GLU A 84 -11.11 1.65 -0.87
N VAL A 85 -11.43 2.31 0.25
CA VAL A 85 -12.40 3.41 0.31
C VAL A 85 -11.87 4.60 -0.50
N TYR A 86 -10.63 5.03 -0.25
CA TYR A 86 -10.07 6.23 -0.86
C TYR A 86 -9.91 6.13 -2.39
N PHE A 87 -9.46 4.98 -2.90
CA PHE A 87 -9.14 4.83 -4.33
C PHE A 87 -10.28 4.23 -5.17
N PHE A 88 -11.21 3.50 -4.55
CA PHE A 88 -12.20 2.69 -5.27
C PHE A 88 -13.61 2.80 -4.69
N ASP A 89 -13.86 3.75 -3.80
CA ASP A 89 -15.18 4.02 -3.20
C ASP A 89 -15.82 2.76 -2.57
N LYS A 90 -14.99 1.81 -2.09
CA LYS A 90 -15.50 0.64 -1.37
C LYS A 90 -16.10 1.07 -0.02
N PRO A 91 -16.99 0.26 0.58
CA PRO A 91 -17.55 0.57 1.88
C PRO A 91 -16.48 0.74 2.97
N LEU A 92 -16.63 1.79 3.78
CA LEU A 92 -15.83 1.96 5.00
C LEU A 92 -16.36 0.99 6.06
N LEU A 93 -15.53 0.04 6.46
CA LEU A 93 -15.87 -1.02 7.41
C LEU A 93 -15.36 -0.73 8.82
N ILE A 94 -14.59 0.34 8.99
CA ILE A 94 -14.00 0.74 10.26
C ILE A 94 -14.99 1.65 10.99
N ASP A 95 -15.59 1.12 12.04
CA ASP A 95 -16.70 1.80 12.72
C ASP A 95 -16.32 3.16 13.29
N GLU A 96 -15.11 3.34 13.84
CA GLU A 96 -14.71 4.62 14.43
C GLU A 96 -14.45 5.72 13.38
N LEU A 97 -14.40 5.35 12.09
CA LEU A 97 -14.20 6.29 10.99
C LEU A 97 -15.50 6.61 10.25
N LYS A 98 -16.60 5.89 10.53
CA LYS A 98 -17.91 6.17 9.93
C LYS A 98 -18.47 7.46 10.53
N TRP A 99 -18.99 8.33 9.68
CA TRP A 99 -19.80 9.46 10.14
C TRP A 99 -21.10 8.91 10.73
N ILE A 100 -21.30 9.13 12.03
CA ILE A 100 -22.58 8.90 12.68
C ILE A 100 -23.45 10.13 12.34
N VAL A 101 -24.54 9.90 11.63
CA VAL A 101 -25.56 10.92 11.31
C VAL A 101 -26.61 10.92 12.41
#